data_AF-A0A7C8V9Y8-F1
#
_entry.id   AF-A0A7C8V9Y8-F1
#
_cell.length_a   1.000
_cell.length_b   1.000
_cell.length_c   1.000
_cell.angle_alpha   90.00
_cell.angle_beta   90.00
_cell.angle_gamma   90.00
#
_symmetry.space_group_name_H-M   'P 1'
#
loop_
_entity.id
_entity.type
_entity.pdbx_description
1 polymer ?
#
loop_
_entity_poly.entity_id
_entity_poly.type
_entity_poly.pdbx_seq_one_letter_code
_entity_poly.pdbx_strand_id
1 'polypeptide(L)'
;MGSNHSSLSGTHVFQSGQGQIGFNLMNSLQQSPESDTTRERLAGLDVQKRVTDELKRLQNKEDQISKAMDEQIVAETVEDSQFNRSSVSRSISTLSQKLRNKSGPIDQSEVVKTAETAVVRCLRLNDRRPLDCWREVEEFKREVTRLEDAFVNKVVGDV
;
A
#
# COMPACT_ATOMS: atom_id res chain seq x y z
N MET A 1 -6.29 3.30 -49.18
CA MET A 1 -6.76 2.49 -50.32
C MET A 1 -8.14 1.95 -49.98
N GLY A 2 -9.14 2.18 -50.82
CA GLY A 2 -10.51 1.66 -50.59
C GLY A 2 -11.59 2.51 -51.25
N SER A 3 -11.53 2.68 -52.57
CA SER A 3 -12.59 3.27 -53.38
C SER A 3 -13.66 2.21 -53.65
N ASN A 4 -14.81 2.31 -52.98
CA ASN A 4 -16.00 1.56 -53.36
C ASN A 4 -16.94 2.49 -54.14
N HIS A 5 -17.03 2.22 -55.44
CA HIS A 5 -17.95 2.86 -56.36
C HIS A 5 -19.40 2.63 -55.88
N SER A 6 -20.09 3.71 -55.54
CA SER A 6 -21.55 3.70 -55.42
C SER A 6 -22.11 3.88 -56.83
N SER A 7 -22.80 2.86 -57.35
CA SER A 7 -23.53 2.98 -58.61
C SER A 7 -24.56 4.10 -58.51
N LEU A 8 -24.66 4.91 -59.56
CA LEU A 8 -25.66 5.96 -59.74
C LEU A 8 -27.08 5.35 -59.66
N SER A 9 -27.67 5.33 -58.47
CA SER A 9 -29.04 4.90 -58.26
C SER A 9 -29.92 6.13 -58.02
N GLY A 10 -30.72 6.45 -59.04
CA GLY A 10 -31.98 7.20 -58.96
C GLY A 10 -31.92 8.57 -58.29
N THR A 11 -31.84 9.64 -59.08
CA THR A 11 -32.30 10.97 -58.65
C THR A 11 -33.80 10.90 -58.32
N HIS A 12 -34.14 10.73 -57.05
CA HIS A 12 -35.52 10.88 -56.57
C HIS A 12 -35.88 12.37 -56.58
N VAL A 13 -36.50 12.81 -57.68
CA VAL A 13 -37.07 14.16 -57.78
C VAL A 13 -38.39 14.18 -57.01
N PHE A 14 -38.39 14.80 -55.83
CA PHE A 14 -39.62 15.05 -55.08
C PHE A 14 -40.41 16.18 -55.76
N GLN A 15 -41.47 15.84 -56.49
CA GLN A 15 -42.43 16.83 -56.98
C GLN A 15 -43.39 17.22 -55.84
N SER A 16 -43.24 18.43 -55.30
CA SER A 16 -44.18 18.99 -54.33
C SER A 16 -45.37 19.62 -55.08
N GLY A 17 -46.48 18.89 -55.14
CA GLY A 17 -47.77 19.43 -55.59
C GLY A 17 -48.42 20.28 -54.50
N GLN A 18 -49.03 21.41 -54.87
CA GLN A 18 -49.69 22.28 -53.92
C GLN A 18 -50.93 21.63 -53.31
N GLY A 19 -50.98 21.60 -51.98
CA GLY A 19 -52.19 21.29 -51.21
C GLY A 19 -52.26 19.85 -50.71
N GLN A 20 -51.96 19.70 -49.42
CA GLN A 20 -52.12 18.50 -48.59
C GLN A 20 -51.08 17.37 -48.79
N ILE A 21 -50.26 17.18 -47.76
CA ILE A 21 -49.35 16.04 -47.63
C ILE A 21 -50.22 14.79 -47.48
N GLY A 22 -50.36 14.01 -48.57
CA GLY A 22 -51.12 12.78 -48.55
C GLY A 22 -50.50 11.73 -47.63
N PHE A 23 -51.32 10.92 -46.97
CA PHE A 23 -50.90 9.80 -46.09
C PHE A 23 -49.88 8.86 -46.75
N ASN A 24 -49.98 8.67 -48.07
CA ASN A 24 -49.04 7.85 -48.85
C ASN A 24 -47.63 8.48 -48.96
N LEU A 25 -47.53 9.82 -49.00
CA LEU A 25 -46.24 10.51 -48.98
C LEU A 25 -45.59 10.38 -47.60
N MET A 26 -46.39 10.50 -46.53
CA MET A 26 -45.92 10.27 -45.17
C MET A 26 -45.39 8.84 -44.99
N ASN A 27 -46.13 7.84 -45.49
CA ASN A 27 -45.71 6.44 -45.43
C ASN A 27 -44.44 6.18 -46.27
N SER A 28 -44.26 6.86 -47.41
CA SER A 28 -43.05 6.77 -48.22
C SER A 28 -41.84 7.46 -47.58
N LEU A 29 -42.03 8.57 -46.86
CA LEU A 29 -40.96 9.22 -46.09
C LEU A 29 -40.60 8.38 -44.86
N GLN A 30 -41.59 7.72 -44.25
CA GLN A 30 -41.41 6.86 -43.09
C GLN A 30 -40.79 5.50 -43.42
N GLN A 31 -40.94 5.01 -44.66
CA GLN A 31 -40.24 3.81 -45.16
C GLN A 31 -38.91 4.13 -45.86
N SER A 32 -38.53 5.41 -45.93
CA SER A 32 -37.29 5.81 -46.62
C SER A 32 -36.07 5.56 -45.73
N PRO A 33 -35.10 4.74 -46.16
CA PRO A 33 -33.90 4.44 -45.38
C PRO A 33 -33.00 5.68 -45.17
N GLU A 34 -33.13 6.70 -46.02
CA GLU A 34 -32.39 7.96 -45.89
C GLU A 34 -32.85 8.79 -44.66
N SER A 35 -34.13 8.68 -44.30
CA SER A 35 -34.67 9.35 -43.11
C SER A 35 -34.23 8.64 -41.83
N ASP A 36 -34.16 7.31 -41.88
CA ASP A 36 -33.71 6.49 -40.75
C ASP A 36 -32.23 6.71 -40.44
N THR A 37 -31.36 6.72 -41.45
CA THR A 37 -29.92 6.99 -41.25
C THR A 37 -29.67 8.40 -40.68
N THR A 38 -30.44 9.39 -41.13
CA THR A 38 -30.34 10.76 -40.60
C THR A 38 -30.83 10.83 -39.15
N ARG A 39 -31.92 10.14 -38.81
CA ARG A 39 -32.47 10.07 -37.45
C ARG A 39 -31.51 9.35 -36.48
N GLU A 40 -30.88 8.26 -36.92
CA GLU A 40 -29.87 7.53 -36.13
C GLU A 40 -28.64 8.40 -35.87
N ARG A 41 -28.14 9.13 -36.88
CA ARG A 41 -27.02 10.06 -36.70
C ARG A 41 -27.34 11.19 -35.74
N LEU A 42 -28.54 11.77 -35.82
CA LEU A 42 -28.98 12.81 -34.88
C LEU A 42 -29.10 12.28 -33.45
N ALA A 43 -29.67 11.08 -33.28
CA ALA A 43 -29.74 10.43 -31.96
C ALA A 43 -28.33 10.11 -31.41
N GLY A 44 -27.42 9.62 -32.25
CA GLY A 44 -26.03 9.35 -31.87
C GLY A 44 -25.28 10.60 -31.39
N LEU A 45 -25.50 11.74 -32.06
CA LEU A 45 -24.92 13.02 -31.66
C LEU A 45 -25.47 13.52 -30.32
N ASP A 46 -26.78 13.38 -30.05
CA ASP A 46 -27.37 13.75 -28.76
C ASP A 46 -26.81 12.89 -27.61
N VAL A 47 -26.68 11.57 -27.83
CA VAL A 47 -26.08 10.67 -26.85
C VAL A 47 -24.63 11.04 -26.57
N GLN A 48 -23.83 11.29 -27.61
CA GLN A 48 -22.44 11.70 -27.46
C GLN A 48 -22.33 12.99 -26.64
N LYS A 49 -23.19 13.98 -26.92
CA LYS A 49 -23.23 15.24 -26.16
C LYS A 49 -23.52 14.99 -24.68
N ARG A 50 -24.58 14.25 -24.36
CA ARG A 50 -24.93 13.92 -22.96
C ARG A 50 -23.80 13.20 -22.24
N VAL A 51 -23.16 12.23 -22.90
CA VAL A 51 -22.02 11.51 -22.33
C VAL A 51 -20.86 12.46 -22.06
N THR A 52 -20.54 13.39 -22.97
CA THR A 52 -19.46 14.36 -22.74
C THR A 52 -19.76 15.35 -21.62
N ASP A 53 -21.02 15.77 -21.48
CA ASP A 53 -21.44 16.67 -20.41
C ASP A 53 -21.39 15.97 -19.04
N GLU A 54 -21.82 14.70 -18.97
CA GLU A 54 -21.71 13.88 -17.75
C GLU A 54 -20.26 13.58 -17.38
N LEU A 55 -19.40 13.27 -18.36
CA LEU A 55 -17.96 13.06 -18.10
C LEU A 55 -17.31 14.31 -17.51
N LYS A 56 -17.59 15.50 -18.07
CA LYS A 56 -17.09 16.77 -17.50
C LYS A 56 -17.62 17.00 -16.08
N ARG A 57 -18.88 16.69 -15.83
CA ARG A 57 -19.49 16.81 -14.49
C ARG A 57 -18.80 15.88 -13.49
N LEU A 58 -18.47 14.65 -13.88
CA LEU A 58 -17.74 13.71 -13.01
C LEU A 58 -16.31 14.16 -12.76
N GLN A 59 -15.58 14.60 -13.79
CA GLN A 59 -14.23 15.11 -13.65
C GLN A 59 -14.15 16.29 -12.67
N ASN A 60 -15.08 17.25 -12.78
CA ASN A 60 -15.14 18.38 -11.84
C ASN A 60 -15.42 17.94 -10.39
N LYS A 61 -16.22 16.88 -10.20
CA LYS A 61 -16.47 16.32 -8.86
C LYS A 61 -15.24 15.61 -8.32
N GLU A 62 -14.54 14.84 -9.14
CA GLU A 62 -13.27 14.20 -8.76
C GLU A 62 -12.23 15.24 -8.36
N ASP A 63 -12.08 16.32 -9.14
CA ASP A 63 -11.15 17.41 -8.81
C ASP A 63 -11.53 18.11 -7.49
N GLN A 64 -12.82 18.30 -7.22
CA GLN A 64 -13.28 18.88 -5.95
C GLN A 64 -13.04 17.94 -4.77
N ILE A 65 -13.33 16.64 -4.93
CA ILE A 65 -13.08 15.63 -3.90
C ILE A 65 -11.58 15.53 -3.63
N SER A 66 -10.73 15.51 -4.66
CA SER A 66 -9.28 15.48 -4.52
C SER A 66 -8.79 16.68 -3.71
N LYS A 67 -9.23 17.90 -4.06
CA LYS A 67 -8.84 19.12 -3.32
C LYS A 67 -9.32 19.10 -1.88
N ALA A 68 -10.56 18.68 -1.63
CA ALA A 68 -11.10 18.56 -0.27
C ALA A 68 -10.34 17.53 0.56
N MET A 69 -9.94 16.40 -0.05
CA MET A 69 -9.12 15.39 0.60
C MET A 69 -7.71 15.92 0.87
N ASP A 70 -7.09 16.62 -0.08
CA ASP A 70 -5.77 17.23 0.12
C ASP A 70 -5.82 18.28 1.24
N GLU A 71 -6.85 19.12 1.29
CA GLU A 71 -7.08 20.08 2.38
C GLU A 71 -7.29 19.38 3.72
N GLN A 72 -8.06 18.29 3.76
CA GLN A 72 -8.28 17.49 4.97
C GLN A 72 -6.99 16.81 5.44
N ILE A 73 -6.21 16.22 4.53
CA ILE A 73 -4.91 15.61 4.84
C ILE A 73 -3.96 16.66 5.39
N VAL A 74 -3.89 17.83 4.76
CA VAL A 74 -3.04 18.93 5.24
C VAL A 74 -3.49 19.38 6.63
N ALA A 75 -4.79 19.59 6.86
CA ALA A 75 -5.31 19.94 8.18
C ALA A 75 -5.00 18.88 9.25
N GLU A 76 -5.17 17.60 8.93
CA GLU A 76 -4.91 16.47 9.83
C GLU A 76 -3.41 16.32 10.13
N THR A 77 -2.53 16.53 9.15
CA THR A 77 -1.06 16.50 9.35
C THR A 77 -0.53 17.62 10.25
N VAL A 78 -1.24 18.75 10.36
CA VAL A 78 -0.85 19.85 11.26
C VAL A 78 -1.16 19.48 12.72
N GLU A 79 -2.29 18.81 12.97
CA GLU A 79 -2.68 18.29 14.29
C GLU A 79 -1.88 17.02 14.67
N ASP A 80 -1.60 16.13 13.72
CA ASP A 80 -0.86 14.87 13.92
C ASP A 80 0.67 15.03 13.88
N SER A 81 1.15 16.29 13.83
CA SER A 81 2.56 16.64 13.97
C SER A 81 3.18 16.18 15.30
N GLN A 82 2.34 15.78 16.26
CA GLN A 82 2.73 15.11 17.51
C GLN A 82 3.27 13.68 17.30
N PHE A 83 2.80 12.97 16.26
CA PHE A 83 3.22 11.59 15.90
C PHE A 83 4.04 11.54 14.61
N ASN A 84 4.73 12.63 14.28
CA ASN A 84 5.72 12.69 13.21
C ASN A 84 6.78 11.57 13.32
N ARG A 85 7.20 10.99 12.18
CA ARG A 85 8.30 10.00 12.05
C ARG A 85 9.56 10.36 12.86
N SER A 86 9.90 11.64 12.97
CA SER A 86 11.01 12.18 13.76
C SER A 86 10.75 12.16 15.28
N SER A 87 9.51 12.30 15.73
CA SER A 87 9.10 12.11 17.13
C SER A 87 9.24 10.65 17.55
N VAL A 88 8.78 9.74 16.68
CA VAL A 88 8.93 8.30 16.87
C VAL A 88 10.41 7.88 16.87
N SER A 89 11.22 8.38 15.93
CA SER A 89 12.66 8.05 15.90
C SER A 89 13.41 8.56 17.13
N ARG A 90 13.10 9.76 17.63
CA ARG A 90 13.65 10.28 18.90
C ARG A 90 13.24 9.41 20.09
N SER A 91 11.98 8.98 20.14
CA SER A 91 11.47 8.11 21.20
C SER A 91 12.15 6.74 21.20
N ILE A 92 12.35 6.14 20.01
CA ILE A 92 13.09 4.88 19.84
C ILE A 92 14.54 5.02 20.30
N SER A 93 15.23 6.09 19.91
CA SER A 93 16.61 6.35 20.34
C SER A 93 16.71 6.53 21.86
N THR A 94 15.78 7.28 22.44
CA THR A 94 15.72 7.52 23.89
C THR A 94 15.44 6.23 24.65
N LEU A 95 14.49 5.42 24.17
CA LEU A 95 14.17 4.13 24.78
C LEU A 95 15.34 3.15 24.65
N SER A 96 16.00 3.10 23.50
CA SER A 96 17.19 2.27 23.28
C SER A 96 18.32 2.65 24.22
N GLN A 97 18.52 3.94 24.47
CA GLN A 97 19.50 4.43 25.43
C GLN A 97 19.13 4.06 26.88
N LYS A 98 17.85 4.23 27.25
CA LYS A 98 17.35 3.83 28.59
C LYS A 98 17.47 2.32 28.81
N LEU A 99 17.22 1.51 27.78
CA LEU A 99 17.41 0.07 27.84
C LEU A 99 18.89 -0.26 27.99
N ARG A 100 19.80 0.28 27.18
CA ARG A 100 21.26 0.07 27.36
C ARG A 100 21.78 0.49 28.74
N ASN A 101 21.18 1.50 29.35
CA ASN A 101 21.55 1.95 30.70
C ASN A 101 20.94 1.07 31.80
N LYS A 102 19.77 0.47 31.58
CA LYS A 102 19.06 -0.37 32.56
C LYS A 102 19.43 -1.85 32.44
N SER A 103 19.44 -2.37 31.22
CA SER A 103 20.21 -3.56 30.84
C SER A 103 21.60 -3.09 30.44
N GLY A 104 22.42 -2.74 31.45
CA GLY A 104 23.87 -2.72 31.25
C GLY A 104 24.31 -4.05 30.61
N PRO A 105 25.54 -4.12 30.06
CA PRO A 105 26.09 -5.41 29.63
C PRO A 105 25.78 -6.39 30.74
N ILE A 106 25.10 -7.50 30.44
CA ILE A 106 24.86 -8.57 31.42
C ILE A 106 26.24 -8.81 32.00
N ASP A 107 26.45 -8.33 33.22
CA ASP A 107 27.78 -8.24 33.80
C ASP A 107 28.11 -9.67 34.13
N GLN A 108 28.69 -10.36 33.14
CA GLN A 108 29.28 -11.67 33.31
C GLN A 108 30.31 -11.42 34.39
N SER A 109 29.90 -11.75 35.62
CA SER A 109 30.67 -11.50 36.82
C SER A 109 32.11 -11.88 36.53
N GLU A 110 33.06 -11.02 36.91
CA GLU A 110 34.48 -11.27 36.68
C GLU A 110 34.91 -12.68 37.15
N VAL A 111 34.19 -13.22 38.15
CA VAL A 111 34.29 -14.59 38.65
C VAL A 111 33.99 -15.65 37.57
N VAL A 112 32.91 -15.49 36.79
CA VAL A 112 32.53 -16.42 35.72
C VAL A 112 33.52 -16.34 34.55
N LYS A 113 33.99 -15.15 34.18
CA LYS A 113 35.03 -15.00 33.15
C LYS A 113 36.35 -15.67 33.57
N THR A 114 36.70 -15.54 34.85
CA THR A 114 37.89 -16.20 35.40
C THR A 114 37.75 -17.72 35.34
N ALA A 115 36.60 -18.27 35.74
CA ALA A 115 36.32 -19.71 35.65
C ALA A 115 36.29 -20.21 34.19
N GLU A 116 35.72 -19.43 33.26
CA GLU A 116 35.73 -19.73 31.82
C GLU A 116 37.15 -19.81 31.28
N THR A 117 38.00 -18.82 31.58
CA THR A 117 39.40 -18.83 31.14
C THR A 117 40.19 -19.99 31.73
N ALA A 118 39.86 -20.45 32.94
CA ALA A 118 40.47 -21.63 33.55
C ALA A 118 40.09 -22.93 32.81
N VAL A 119 38.82 -23.10 32.44
CA VAL A 119 38.36 -24.22 31.61
C VAL A 119 39.04 -24.20 30.25
N VAL A 120 39.03 -23.05 29.57
CA VAL A 120 39.66 -22.89 28.25
C VAL A 120 41.17 -23.16 28.32
N ARG A 121 41.84 -22.71 29.39
CA ARG A 121 43.26 -22.99 29.62
C ARG A 121 43.51 -24.48 29.81
N CYS A 122 42.73 -25.16 30.65
CA CYS A 122 42.90 -26.59 30.89
C CYS A 122 42.67 -27.40 29.61
N LEU A 123 41.62 -27.07 28.84
CA LEU A 123 41.31 -27.77 27.59
C LEU A 123 42.42 -27.59 26.55
N ARG A 124 42.99 -26.38 26.43
CA ARG A 124 44.15 -26.13 25.54
C ARG A 124 45.41 -26.88 25.95
N LEU A 125 45.62 -27.10 27.24
CA LEU A 125 46.74 -27.90 27.74
C LEU A 125 46.50 -29.40 27.53
N ASN A 126 45.24 -29.83 27.54
CA ASN A 126 44.80 -31.22 27.45
C ASN A 126 43.92 -31.49 26.22
N ASP A 127 44.33 -31.00 25.04
CA ASP A 127 43.53 -31.06 23.79
C ASP A 127 43.09 -32.49 23.39
N ARG A 128 43.86 -33.51 23.78
CA ARG A 128 43.58 -34.92 23.50
C ARG A 128 42.94 -35.67 24.68
N ARG A 129 42.79 -35.02 25.84
CA ARG A 129 42.26 -35.59 27.09
C ARG A 129 41.34 -34.58 27.80
N PRO A 130 40.21 -34.21 27.19
CA PRO A 130 39.30 -33.22 27.78
C PRO A 130 38.69 -33.65 29.11
N LEU A 131 38.68 -34.95 29.42
CA LEU A 131 38.18 -35.50 30.68
C LEU A 131 39.04 -35.13 31.90
N ASP A 132 40.31 -34.72 31.70
CA ASP A 132 41.19 -34.32 32.80
C ASP A 132 40.80 -32.95 33.40
N CYS A 133 40.00 -32.16 32.68
CA CYS A 133 39.57 -30.80 33.04
C CYS A 133 38.21 -30.75 33.76
N TRP A 134 37.73 -31.87 34.31
CA TRP A 134 36.41 -31.97 34.92
C TRP A 134 36.22 -31.04 36.13
N ARG A 135 37.29 -30.78 36.88
CA ARG A 135 37.28 -29.93 38.07
C ARG A 135 37.01 -28.47 37.70
N GLU A 136 37.69 -27.96 36.67
CA GLU A 136 37.51 -26.61 36.15
C GLU A 136 36.09 -26.43 35.58
N VAL A 137 35.56 -27.48 34.95
CA VAL A 137 34.19 -27.48 34.42
C VAL A 137 33.14 -27.47 35.52
N GLU A 138 33.32 -28.23 36.62
CA GLU A 138 32.41 -28.15 37.77
C GLU A 138 32.43 -26.77 38.44
N GLU A 139 33.63 -26.19 38.60
CA GLU A 139 33.80 -24.85 39.13
C GLU A 139 33.04 -23.81 38.30
N PHE A 140 33.21 -23.86 36.97
CA PHE A 140 32.49 -23.00 36.05
C PHE A 140 30.98 -23.18 36.13
N LYS A 141 30.50 -24.43 36.15
CA LYS A 141 29.06 -24.73 36.28
C LYS A 141 28.48 -24.14 37.55
N ARG A 142 29.17 -24.27 38.69
CA ARG A 142 28.71 -23.72 39.96
C ARG A 142 28.56 -22.19 39.91
N GLU A 143 29.55 -21.50 39.34
CA GLU A 143 29.49 -20.04 39.22
C GLU A 143 28.40 -19.56 38.26
N VAL A 144 28.14 -20.32 37.18
CA VAL A 144 27.03 -20.05 36.25
C VAL A 144 25.69 -20.26 36.93
N THR A 145 25.47 -21.39 37.61
CA THR A 145 24.22 -21.68 38.33
C THR A 145 23.91 -20.60 39.37
N ARG A 146 24.92 -20.11 40.09
CA ARG A 146 24.74 -19.00 41.04
C ARG A 146 24.23 -17.71 40.37
N LEU A 147 24.72 -17.38 39.18
CA LEU A 147 24.24 -16.22 38.42
C LEU A 147 22.86 -16.45 37.81
N GLU A 148 22.60 -17.65 37.30
CA GLU A 148 21.30 -18.04 36.75
C GLU A 148 20.22 -17.96 37.82
N ASP A 149 20.46 -18.49 39.02
CA ASP A 149 19.53 -18.41 40.15
C ASP A 149 19.23 -16.96 40.54
N ALA A 150 20.27 -16.12 40.62
CA ALA A 150 20.10 -14.69 40.91
C ALA A 150 19.31 -13.96 39.81
N PHE A 151 19.52 -14.32 38.55
CA PHE A 151 18.79 -13.76 37.41
C PHE A 151 17.32 -14.22 37.41
N VAL A 152 17.06 -15.52 37.59
CA VAL A 152 15.71 -16.09 37.62
C VAL A 152 14.91 -15.49 38.77
N ASN A 153 15.49 -15.39 39.97
CA ASN A 153 14.83 -14.75 41.12
C ASN A 153 14.48 -13.28 40.85
N LYS A 154 15.35 -12.53 40.17
CA LYS A 154 15.09 -11.14 39.79
C LYS A 154 14.00 -11.00 38.74
N VAL A 155 13.92 -11.93 37.78
CA VAL A 155 12.97 -11.83 36.66
C VAL A 155 11.58 -12.38 37.03
N VAL A 156 11.52 -13.42 37.87
CA VAL A 156 10.28 -14.10 38.26
C VAL A 156 9.73 -13.58 39.60
N GLY A 157 10.57 -13.05 40.49
CA GLY A 157 10.16 -12.57 41.81
C GLY A 157 9.55 -11.17 41.88
N ASP A 158 9.48 -10.43 40.76
CA ASP A 158 8.89 -9.09 40.63
C ASP A 158 7.41 -9.13 40.13
N VAL A 159 6.66 -10.19 40.48
CA VAL A 159 5.19 -10.31 40.28
C VAL A 159 4.47 -10.31 41.61
#